data_AF-A0A970QIZ1-F1
#
_entry.id   AF-A0A970QIZ1-F1
#
_cell.length_a   1.000
_cell.length_b   1.000
_cell.length_c   1.000
_cell.angle_alpha   90.00
_cell.angle_beta   90.00
_cell.angle_gamma   90.00
#
_symmetry.space_group_name_H-M   'P 1'
#
loop_
_entity.id
_entity.type
_entity.pdbx_description
1 polymer ?
#
loop_
_entity_poly.entity_id
_entity_poly.type
_entity_poly.pdbx_seq_one_letter_code
_entity_poly.pdbx_strand_id
1 'polypeptide(L)'
;WQYDDDIQVRFASTTNYPVGSWYVRIEIHGTEGAYVHASGGPEGEHTWWGKKGTWSDACPYPVAQTWRQGSDRFAYSVRTGAPLGICGEQGLLSRQILDALYASARQEGRWVEVAT
;
A
#
# COMPACT_ATOMS: atom_id res chain seq x y z
N TRP A 1 4.63 10.32 5.75
CA TRP A 1 4.10 11.39 4.88
C TRP A 1 2.81 11.90 5.45
N GLN A 2 2.53 13.19 5.26
CA GLN A 2 1.26 13.82 5.59
C GLN A 2 0.66 14.34 4.29
N TYR A 3 -0.60 14.01 4.04
CA TYR A 3 -1.38 14.57 2.95
C TYR A 3 -2.24 15.73 3.48
N ASP A 4 -2.77 16.56 2.58
CA ASP A 4 -3.50 17.79 2.91
C ASP A 4 -4.71 17.58 3.84
N ASP A 5 -5.34 16.40 3.78
CA ASP A 5 -6.55 16.05 4.54
C ASP A 5 -6.26 15.30 5.86
N ASP A 6 -5.14 15.61 6.54
CA ASP A 6 -4.68 14.93 7.77
C ASP A 6 -4.44 13.41 7.63
N ILE A 7 -4.51 12.87 6.40
CA ILE A 7 -4.17 11.48 6.14
C ILE A 7 -2.65 11.32 6.36
N GLN A 8 -2.31 10.38 7.23
CA GLN A 8 -0.93 10.05 7.55
C GLN A 8 -0.57 8.68 7.02
N VAL A 9 0.61 8.58 6.42
CA VAL A 9 1.19 7.30 6.00
C VAL A 9 2.53 7.11 6.67
N ARG A 10 2.66 5.94 7.32
CA ARG A 10 3.92 5.46 7.90
C ARG A 10 4.43 4.32 7.05
N PHE A 11 5.71 4.37 6.72
CA PHE A 11 6.35 3.39 5.88
C PHE A 11 7.68 2.99 6.51
N ALA A 12 7.90 1.68 6.62
CA ALA A 12 9.16 1.09 7.02
C ALA A 12 9.46 -0.07 6.08
N SER A 13 10.67 -0.09 5.54
CA SER A 13 11.14 -1.16 4.67
C SER A 13 12.59 -1.45 4.96
N THR A 14 12.96 -2.72 4.84
CA THR A 14 14.35 -3.13 4.90
C THR A 14 14.61 -4.30 3.95
N THR A 15 15.81 -4.36 3.41
CA THR A 15 16.33 -5.51 2.67
C THR A 15 17.26 -6.38 3.52
N ASN A 16 17.51 -6.01 4.78
CA ASN A 16 18.47 -6.67 5.68
C ASN A 16 17.83 -7.22 6.97
N TYR A 17 16.57 -7.63 6.89
CA TYR A 17 15.89 -8.22 8.05
C TYR A 17 16.65 -9.46 8.54
N PRO A 18 16.99 -9.58 9.84
CA PRO A 18 17.93 -10.60 10.33
C PRO A 18 17.34 -12.02 10.32
N VAL A 19 16.03 -12.16 10.19
CA VAL A 19 15.34 -13.45 10.12
C VAL A 19 15.04 -13.75 8.66
N GLY A 20 15.36 -14.97 8.22
CA GLY A 20 15.08 -15.43 6.86
C GLY A 20 13.58 -15.58 6.60
N SER A 21 12.93 -14.52 6.12
CA SER A 21 11.61 -14.53 5.51
C SER A 21 11.33 -13.15 4.90
N TRP A 22 10.49 -13.09 3.87
CA TRP A 22 9.89 -11.84 3.43
C TRP A 22 8.68 -11.56 4.33
N TYR A 23 8.43 -10.30 4.64
CA TYR A 23 7.30 -9.89 5.48
C TYR A 23 6.75 -8.56 4.97
N VAL A 24 5.43 -8.53 4.77
CA VAL A 24 4.70 -7.30 4.51
C VAL A 24 3.53 -7.21 5.47
N ARG A 25 3.34 -6.01 6.02
CA ARG A 25 2.16 -5.66 6.81
C ARG A 25 1.61 -4.34 6.33
N ILE A 26 0.33 -4.34 6.02
CA ILE A 26 -0.42 -3.15 5.61
C ILE A 26 -1.50 -2.91 6.65
N GLU A 27 -1.51 -1.71 7.20
CA GLU A 27 -2.56 -1.26 8.10
C GLU A 27 -3.26 -0.03 7.53
N ILE A 28 -4.58 -0.05 7.51
CA ILE A 28 -5.41 1.09 7.12
C ILE A 28 -6.37 1.36 8.26
N HIS A 29 -6.27 2.55 8.84
CA HIS A 29 -7.10 2.98 9.96
C HIS A 29 -8.07 4.04 9.46
N GLY A 30 -9.36 3.81 9.65
CA GLY A 30 -10.42 4.77 9.37
C GLY A 30 -11.15 5.18 10.64
N THR A 31 -12.09 6.11 10.51
CA THR A 31 -12.91 6.60 11.63
C THR A 31 -13.88 5.54 12.17
N GLU A 32 -14.26 4.56 11.37
CA GLU A 32 -15.26 3.53 11.72
C GLU A 32 -14.70 2.11 11.84
N GLY A 33 -13.40 1.93 11.55
CA GLY A 33 -12.81 0.60 11.53
C GLY A 33 -11.35 0.60 11.10
N ALA A 34 -10.78 -0.60 11.09
CA ALA A 34 -9.40 -0.84 10.71
C ALA A 34 -9.28 -2.09 9.84
N TYR A 35 -8.25 -2.10 9.00
CA TYR A 35 -7.85 -3.23 8.19
C TYR A 35 -6.38 -3.52 8.48
N VAL A 36 -6.07 -4.80 8.69
CA VAL A 36 -4.70 -5.28 8.82
C VAL A 36 -4.54 -6.45 7.87
N HIS A 37 -3.52 -6.40 7.03
CA HIS A 37 -3.12 -7.54 6.20
C HIS A 37 -1.66 -7.84 6.43
N ALA A 38 -1.38 -9.11 6.69
CA ALA A 38 -0.06 -9.67 6.79
C ALA A 38 0.13 -10.72 5.70
N SER A 39 1.33 -10.77 5.16
CA SER A 39 1.74 -11.76 4.17
C SER A 39 3.23 -12.06 4.38
N GLY A 40 3.56 -13.36 4.39
CA GLY A 40 4.86 -13.86 4.84
C GLY A 40 5.14 -13.68 6.35
N GLY A 41 6.41 -13.76 6.74
CA GLY A 41 6.85 -13.58 8.13
C GLY A 41 6.19 -14.55 9.15
N PRO A 42 6.17 -14.18 10.45
CA PRO A 42 5.61 -15.03 11.50
C PRO A 42 4.07 -15.09 11.51
N GLU A 43 3.40 -14.15 10.84
CA GLU A 43 1.94 -14.05 10.80
C GLU A 43 1.33 -14.81 9.61
N GLY A 44 2.12 -15.11 8.58
CA GLY A 44 1.66 -15.80 7.37
C GLY A 44 0.70 -14.95 6.55
N GLU A 45 -0.14 -15.61 5.74
CA GLU A 45 -1.21 -14.95 4.99
C GLU A 45 -2.44 -14.78 5.86
N HIS A 46 -2.70 -13.54 6.29
CA HIS A 46 -3.87 -13.25 7.11
C HIS A 46 -4.39 -11.84 6.92
N THR A 47 -5.70 -11.68 7.02
CA THR A 47 -6.38 -10.38 6.96
C THR A 47 -7.37 -10.25 8.09
N TRP A 48 -7.23 -9.19 8.90
CA TRP A 48 -8.15 -8.82 9.96
C TRP A 48 -8.95 -7.57 9.59
N TRP A 49 -10.23 -7.61 9.94
CA TRP A 49 -11.18 -6.51 9.80
C TRP A 49 -11.66 -6.11 11.18
N GLY A 50 -11.34 -4.88 11.59
CA GLY A 50 -11.82 -4.27 12.83
C GLY A 50 -13.04 -3.41 12.54
N LYS A 51 -14.18 -3.73 13.15
CA LYS A 51 -15.42 -2.92 13.06
C LYS A 51 -16.22 -3.04 14.35
N LYS A 52 -16.83 -1.95 14.82
CA LYS A 52 -17.64 -1.89 16.05
C LYS A 52 -16.95 -2.48 17.30
N GLY A 53 -15.64 -2.25 17.44
CA GLY A 53 -14.86 -2.73 18.58
C GLY A 53 -14.51 -4.23 18.57
N THR A 54 -14.82 -4.94 17.48
CA THR A 54 -14.52 -6.38 17.33
C THR A 54 -13.63 -6.62 16.11
N TRP A 55 -12.74 -7.61 16.23
CA TRP A 55 -11.92 -8.11 15.13
C TRP A 55 -12.54 -9.36 14.51
N SER A 56 -12.39 -9.52 13.20
CA SER A 56 -12.92 -10.63 12.41
C SER A 56 -11.98 -10.94 11.24
N ASP A 57 -11.94 -12.19 10.80
CA ASP A 57 -11.31 -12.61 9.54
C ASP A 57 -12.29 -12.55 8.35
N ALA A 58 -13.60 -12.48 8.62
CA ALA A 58 -14.62 -12.28 7.61
C ALA A 58 -14.66 -10.80 7.15
N CYS A 59 -14.56 -10.60 5.82
CA CYS A 59 -14.67 -9.27 5.23
C CYS A 59 -16.09 -8.69 5.47
N PRO A 60 -16.21 -7.47 6.05
CA PRO A 60 -17.49 -6.88 6.39
C PRO A 60 -18.27 -6.33 5.18
N TYR A 61 -17.65 -6.31 4.00
CA TYR A 61 -18.25 -5.87 2.75
C TYR A 61 -18.03 -6.91 1.64
N PRO A 62 -19.05 -7.20 0.81
CA PRO A 62 -18.90 -8.12 -0.31
C PRO A 62 -18.08 -7.44 -1.42
N VAL A 63 -16.76 -7.60 -1.36
CA VAL A 63 -15.84 -7.13 -2.40
C VAL A 63 -15.26 -8.33 -3.16
N ALA A 64 -15.21 -8.21 -4.49
CA ALA A 64 -14.56 -9.19 -5.34
C ALA A 64 -13.45 -8.49 -6.14
N GLN A 65 -12.28 -9.12 -6.19
CA GLN A 65 -11.19 -8.63 -7.00
C GLN A 65 -11.46 -8.97 -8.48
N THR A 66 -11.61 -7.95 -9.32
CA THR A 66 -11.92 -8.15 -10.76
C THR A 66 -10.82 -8.92 -11.49
N TRP A 67 -9.56 -8.69 -11.12
CA TRP A 67 -8.39 -9.27 -11.76
C TRP A 67 -7.53 -9.96 -10.72
N ARG A 68 -7.14 -11.22 -10.93
CA ARG A 68 -6.28 -11.92 -9.96
C ARG A 68 -4.92 -11.23 -9.81
N GLN A 69 -4.35 -10.74 -10.92
CA GLN A 69 -3.08 -9.99 -10.92
C GLN A 69 -3.10 -8.84 -11.93
N GLY A 70 -2.15 -7.91 -11.79
CA GLY A 70 -1.98 -6.78 -12.73
C GLY A 70 -1.72 -7.22 -14.18
N SER A 71 -1.05 -8.37 -14.38
CA SER A 71 -0.81 -8.97 -15.70
C SER A 71 -2.11 -9.35 -16.43
N ASP A 72 -3.13 -9.80 -15.69
CA ASP A 72 -4.41 -10.19 -16.29
C ASP A 72 -5.13 -8.95 -16.83
N ARG A 73 -5.14 -7.87 -16.03
CA ARG A 73 -5.68 -6.58 -16.44
C ARG A 73 -4.96 -6.02 -17.66
N PHE A 74 -3.63 -6.10 -17.68
CA PHE A 74 -2.81 -5.65 -18.81
C PHE A 74 -3.16 -6.44 -20.09
N ALA A 75 -3.20 -7.77 -20.01
CA ALA A 75 -3.52 -8.61 -21.15
C ALA A 75 -4.95 -8.38 -21.68
N TYR A 76 -5.91 -8.10 -20.78
CA TYR A 76 -7.26 -7.70 -21.17
C TYR A 76 -7.28 -6.38 -21.94
N SER A 77 -6.59 -5.34 -21.44
CA SER A 77 -6.49 -4.05 -22.11
C SER A 77 -5.90 -4.17 -23.51
N VAL A 78 -4.81 -4.94 -23.68
CA VAL A 78 -4.20 -5.19 -24.99
C VAL A 78 -5.18 -5.86 -25.96
N ARG A 79 -5.96 -6.84 -25.49
CA ARG A 79 -6.87 -7.61 -26.36
C ARG A 79 -8.13 -6.86 -26.75
N THR A 80 -8.61 -5.98 -25.89
CA THR A 80 -9.94 -5.35 -26.05
C THR A 80 -9.86 -3.87 -26.41
N GLY A 81 -8.68 -3.25 -26.31
CA GLY A 81 -8.53 -1.80 -26.40
C GLY A 81 -9.06 -1.05 -25.18
N ALA A 82 -9.47 -1.75 -24.12
CA ALA A 82 -9.90 -1.12 -22.88
C ALA A 82 -8.74 -0.34 -22.22
N PRO A 83 -9.01 0.84 -21.62
CA PRO A 83 -7.98 1.65 -20.98
C PRO A 83 -7.21 0.88 -19.89
N LEU A 84 -5.89 1.09 -19.84
CA LEU A 84 -5.11 0.75 -18.65
C LEU A 84 -5.49 1.73 -17.55
N GLY A 85 -5.94 1.22 -16.40
CA GLY A 85 -6.21 2.09 -15.25
C GLY A 85 -4.99 2.40 -14.41
N ILE A 86 -3.80 2.28 -15.00
CA ILE A 86 -2.55 2.81 -14.48
C ILE A 86 -1.86 3.52 -15.64
N CYS A 87 -1.39 4.75 -15.41
CA CYS A 87 -0.71 5.56 -16.42
C CYS A 87 0.69 5.99 -15.96
N GLY A 88 1.50 6.51 -16.89
CA GLY A 88 2.88 6.91 -16.62
C GLY A 88 2.97 8.02 -15.57
N GLU A 89 1.98 8.91 -15.54
CA GLU A 89 1.87 10.02 -14.60
C GLU A 89 1.78 9.51 -13.16
N GLN A 90 1.03 8.44 -12.90
CA GLN A 90 0.97 7.82 -11.57
C GLN A 90 2.31 7.19 -11.15
N GLY A 91 3.04 6.63 -12.11
CA GLY A 91 4.39 6.12 -11.89
C GLY A 91 5.37 7.25 -11.54
N LEU A 92 5.25 8.39 -12.21
CA LEU A 92 6.07 9.58 -11.93
C LEU A 92 5.85 10.09 -10.51
N LEU A 93 4.59 10.18 -10.05
CA LEU A 93 4.26 10.56 -8.67
C LEU A 93 4.92 9.64 -7.65
N SER A 94 4.88 8.33 -7.87
CA SER A 94 5.54 7.35 -7.00
C SER A 94 7.06 7.58 -6.94
N ARG A 95 7.67 7.91 -8.08
CA ARG A 95 9.10 8.21 -8.16
C ARG A 95 9.48 9.48 -7.41
N GLN A 96 8.66 10.54 -7.49
CA GLN A 96 8.86 11.81 -6.79
C GLN A 96 8.80 11.63 -5.26
N ILE A 97 7.88 10.80 -4.77
CA ILE A 97 7.82 10.44 -3.34
C ILE A 97 9.11 9.73 -2.90
N LEU A 98 9.63 8.80 -3.70
CA LEU A 98 10.91 8.14 -3.41
C LEU A 98 12.07 9.15 -3.38
N ASP A 99 12.10 10.13 -4.28
CA ASP A 99 13.12 11.19 -4.24
C ASP A 99 13.03 12.03 -2.97
N ALA A 100 11.82 12.42 -2.57
CA ALA A 100 11.61 13.17 -1.32
C ALA A 100 12.04 12.35 -0.09
N LEU A 101 11.80 11.03 -0.06
CA LEU A 101 12.29 10.14 0.99
C LEU A 101 13.81 10.16 1.11
N TYR A 102 14.53 9.99 -0.01
CA TYR A 102 15.99 10.01 0.01
C TYR A 102 16.54 11.40 0.35
N ALA A 103 15.88 12.47 -0.11
CA ALA A 103 16.24 13.84 0.25
C ALA A 103 16.05 14.11 1.75
N SER A 104 14.96 13.63 2.35
CA SER A 104 14.69 13.70 3.78
C SER A 104 15.74 12.93 4.58
N ALA A 105 16.06 11.70 4.17
CA ALA A 105 17.07 10.86 4.83
C ALA A 105 18.47 11.52 4.85
N ARG A 106 18.86 12.20 3.75
CA ARG A 106 20.11 12.97 3.70
C ARG A 106 20.12 14.20 4.62
N GLN A 107 18.96 14.64 5.07
CA GLN A 107 18.76 15.78 5.97
C GLN A 107 18.29 15.33 7.35
N GLU A 108 18.75 14.16 7.81
CA GLU A 108 18.46 13.63 9.15
C GLU A 108 16.95 13.45 9.43
N GLY A 109 16.17 13.13 8.39
CA GLY A 109 14.74 12.87 8.51
C GLY A 109 13.86 14.12 8.61
N ARG A 110 14.39 15.31 8.24
CA ARG A 110 13.59 16.53 8.14
C ARG A 110 12.48 16.41 7.09
N TRP A 111 11.41 17.16 7.28
CA TRP A 111 10.32 17.26 6.31
C TRP A 111 10.82 17.86 5.00
N VAL A 112 10.38 17.24 3.90
CA VAL A 112 10.67 17.67 2.52
C VAL A 112 9.35 17.68 1.77
N GLU A 113 9.07 18.79 1.10
CA GLU A 113 7.91 18.92 0.21
C GLU A 113 8.06 18.01 -1.01
N VAL A 114 6.98 17.31 -1.36
CA VAL A 114 6.93 16.52 -2.59
C VAL A 114 6.50 17.44 -3.72
N ALA A 115 7.38 17.65 -4.71
CA ALA A 115 7.04 18.42 -5.90
C ALA A 115 5.87 17.72 -6.61
N THR A 116 4.74 18.42 -6.71
CA THR A 116 3.51 18.00 -7.41
C THR A 116 3.41 18.69 -8.76
#